data_AF-A0A8T6YCB1-F1
#
_entry.id   AF-A0A8T6YCB1-F1
#
_cell.length_a   1.000
_cell.length_b   1.000
_cell.length_c   1.000
_cell.angle_alpha   90.00
_cell.angle_beta   90.00
_cell.angle_gamma   90.00
#
_symmetry.space_group_name_H-M   'P 1'
#
loop_
_entity.id
_entity.type
_entity.pdbx_description
1 polymer ?
#
loop_
_entity_poly.entity_id
_entity_poly.type
_entity_poly.pdbx_seq_one_letter_code
_entity_poly.pdbx_strand_id
1 'polypeptide(L)'
;MRTKLNILLLVFIFTAIPLGCIEPQKSPSTNETGSKPVAPPDMGISLQEKNLSIGEKVPVFFNFTPHETITRAIAHIDTEGAIVLAGQSNFSWENLPANTEQRSESVIQITKPGLGILTSTITIENETGQTLYGRSAIIYIYISQREVLVGPISFETRPLKINGTFETWSRGYNANASYTLKHPYFRVITNYSQWIAFLEGEGYFAEPSMLEGFLFPGGGVKPRTINPADFSENYIIAAMMGLRGFTEGPEIEIKNISRINNTINVIVHMYDPQAGAAALSSPYHIVIVKREFLPKGNSTFVFIDTEGKELGKVEVRE
;
A
#
# COMPACT_ATOMS: atom_id res chain seq x y z
N MET A 1 51.74 -38.12 -6.78
CA MET A 1 50.47 -38.69 -7.30
C MET A 1 49.27 -37.73 -7.18
N ARG A 2 49.10 -36.98 -6.07
CA ARG A 2 47.96 -36.06 -5.86
C ARG A 2 47.80 -34.94 -6.91
N THR A 3 48.88 -34.36 -7.42
CA THR A 3 48.83 -33.27 -8.39
C THR A 3 48.32 -33.70 -9.77
N LYS A 4 48.52 -34.97 -10.16
CA LYS A 4 48.02 -35.49 -11.44
C LYS A 4 46.51 -35.79 -11.40
N LEU A 5 45.96 -36.08 -10.23
CA LEU A 5 44.52 -36.36 -10.05
C LEU A 5 43.67 -35.08 -10.14
N ASN A 6 44.16 -33.97 -9.57
CA ASN A 6 43.44 -32.69 -9.59
C ASN A 6 43.35 -32.09 -11.00
N ILE A 7 44.39 -32.27 -11.82
CA ILE A 7 44.38 -31.81 -13.21
C ILE A 7 43.37 -32.62 -14.04
N LEU A 8 43.26 -33.93 -13.80
CA LEU A 8 42.30 -34.78 -14.50
C LEU A 8 40.84 -34.41 -14.16
N LEU A 9 40.56 -34.10 -12.89
CA LEU A 9 39.22 -33.72 -12.44
C LEU A 9 38.75 -32.37 -13.04
N LEU A 10 39.67 -31.40 -13.14
CA LEU A 10 39.39 -30.08 -13.71
C LEU A 10 39.07 -30.17 -15.21
N VAL A 11 39.80 -31.02 -15.95
CA VAL A 11 39.51 -31.27 -17.37
C VAL A 11 38.15 -31.94 -17.55
N PHE A 12 37.74 -32.81 -16.64
CA PHE A 12 36.43 -33.50 -16.72
C PHE A 12 35.25 -32.53 -16.50
N ILE A 13 35.37 -31.60 -15.56
CA ILE A 13 34.31 -30.61 -15.27
C ILE A 13 34.15 -29.64 -16.44
N PHE A 14 35.26 -29.16 -17.03
CA PHE A 14 35.21 -28.23 -18.16
C PHE A 14 34.72 -28.85 -19.47
N THR A 15 34.82 -30.18 -19.63
CA THR A 15 34.35 -30.88 -20.84
C THR A 15 32.93 -31.40 -20.73
N ALA A 16 32.42 -31.68 -19.52
CA ALA A 16 31.06 -32.19 -19.31
C ALA A 16 29.96 -31.10 -19.38
N ILE A 17 30.26 -29.85 -19.00
CA ILE A 17 29.30 -28.74 -18.99
C ILE A 17 28.81 -28.33 -20.40
N PRO A 18 29.66 -28.25 -21.44
CA PRO A 18 29.20 -27.89 -22.79
C PRO A 18 28.50 -29.02 -23.57
N LEU A 19 28.48 -30.26 -23.06
CA LEU A 19 27.86 -31.43 -23.73
C LEU A 19 26.40 -31.71 -23.33
N GLY A 20 25.73 -30.77 -22.63
CA GLY A 20 24.27 -30.70 -22.61
C GLY A 20 23.52 -31.88 -21.97
N CYS A 21 24.13 -32.62 -21.04
CA CYS A 21 23.50 -33.76 -20.37
C CYS A 21 22.88 -33.44 -18.99
N ILE A 22 22.52 -32.17 -18.73
CA ILE A 22 21.71 -31.82 -17.55
C ILE A 22 20.41 -31.21 -18.06
N GLU A 23 19.42 -32.08 -18.23
CA GLU A 23 18.05 -31.71 -18.54
C GLU A 23 17.52 -30.89 -17.36
N PRO A 24 17.14 -29.61 -17.55
CA PRO A 24 16.68 -28.77 -16.46
C PRO A 24 15.38 -29.35 -15.92
N GLN A 25 15.44 -29.83 -14.68
CA GLN A 25 14.31 -30.40 -13.97
C GLN A 25 13.18 -29.36 -13.94
N LYS A 26 12.14 -29.61 -14.74
CA LYS A 26 10.96 -28.76 -14.86
C LYS A 26 10.31 -28.66 -13.48
N SER A 27 10.31 -27.47 -12.89
CA SER A 27 9.66 -27.22 -11.61
C SER A 27 8.19 -27.68 -11.69
N PRO A 28 7.66 -28.34 -10.64
CA PRO A 28 6.26 -28.74 -10.62
C PRO A 28 5.39 -27.49 -10.73
N SER A 29 4.42 -27.52 -11.65
CA SER A 29 3.42 -26.47 -11.79
C SER A 29 2.62 -26.38 -10.50
N THR A 30 2.86 -25.33 -9.71
CA THR A 30 1.96 -24.93 -8.62
C THR A 30 0.63 -24.56 -9.26
N ASN A 31 -0.43 -25.28 -8.91
CA ASN A 31 -1.80 -24.89 -9.23
C ASN A 31 -2.15 -23.66 -8.37
N GLU A 32 -1.73 -22.49 -8.83
CA GLU A 32 -2.12 -21.22 -8.25
C GLU A 32 -3.61 -21.02 -8.50
N THR A 33 -4.37 -21.17 -7.42
CA THR A 33 -5.79 -20.82 -7.40
C THR A 33 -5.84 -19.31 -7.32
N GLY A 34 -5.71 -18.63 -8.47
CA GLY A 34 -5.71 -17.18 -8.57
C GLY A 34 -6.98 -16.59 -7.97
N SER A 35 -6.88 -16.02 -6.77
CA SER A 35 -7.97 -15.29 -6.14
C SER A 35 -8.15 -13.96 -6.89
N LYS A 36 -9.28 -13.80 -7.58
CA LYS A 36 -9.66 -12.55 -8.23
C LYS A 36 -9.64 -11.38 -7.22
N PRO A 37 -9.29 -10.17 -7.66
CA PRO A 37 -9.41 -8.98 -6.83
C PRO A 37 -10.87 -8.78 -6.40
N VAL A 38 -11.04 -8.53 -5.10
CA VAL A 38 -12.33 -8.28 -4.45
C VAL A 38 -12.93 -7.01 -5.03
N ALA A 39 -14.07 -7.12 -5.71
CA ALA A 39 -14.76 -5.95 -6.23
C ALA A 39 -15.35 -5.12 -5.08
N PRO A 40 -15.32 -3.78 -5.16
CA PRO A 40 -15.89 -2.93 -4.14
C PRO A 40 -17.41 -3.19 -4.03
N PRO A 41 -17.95 -3.36 -2.82
CA PRO A 41 -19.37 -3.57 -2.58
C PRO A 41 -20.20 -2.39 -3.09
N ASP A 42 -21.42 -2.67 -3.54
CA ASP A 42 -22.41 -1.62 -3.78
C ASP A 42 -22.87 -1.05 -2.44
N MET A 43 -22.91 0.28 -2.36
CA MET A 43 -23.29 0.99 -1.16
C MET A 43 -24.34 2.03 -1.52
N GLY A 44 -25.29 2.22 -0.63
CA GLY A 44 -26.32 3.25 -0.74
C GLY A 44 -26.64 3.80 0.62
N ILE A 45 -27.02 5.07 0.64
CA ILE A 45 -27.61 5.71 1.80
C ILE A 45 -28.87 6.41 1.29
N SER A 46 -29.96 6.31 2.04
CA SER A 46 -31.22 6.94 1.68
C SER A 46 -31.94 7.43 2.92
N LEU A 47 -32.72 8.50 2.74
CA LEU A 47 -33.57 9.08 3.76
C LEU A 47 -35.01 8.78 3.39
N GLN A 48 -35.87 8.52 4.37
CA GLN A 48 -37.30 8.48 4.08
C GLN A 48 -37.78 9.90 3.76
N GLU A 49 -38.13 10.17 2.50
CA GLU A 49 -38.64 11.48 2.10
C GLU A 49 -39.93 11.81 2.86
N LYS A 50 -39.83 12.78 3.78
CA LYS A 50 -40.93 13.37 4.54
C LYS A 50 -40.72 14.88 4.62
N ASN A 51 -41.76 15.61 5.02
CA ASN A 51 -41.68 17.04 5.30
C ASN A 51 -40.83 17.30 6.55
N LEU A 52 -39.52 17.31 6.34
CA LEU A 52 -38.51 17.38 7.37
C LEU A 52 -38.55 18.73 8.11
N SER A 53 -38.76 18.68 9.42
CA SER A 53 -38.86 19.85 10.30
C SER A 53 -37.74 19.89 11.35
N ILE A 54 -37.42 21.09 11.86
CA ILE A 54 -36.46 21.22 12.96
C ILE A 54 -36.99 20.49 14.20
N GLY A 55 -36.11 19.71 14.84
CA GLY A 55 -36.43 18.85 15.97
C GLY A 55 -36.92 17.46 15.57
N GLU A 56 -37.26 17.23 14.30
CA GLU A 56 -37.74 15.94 13.82
C GLU A 56 -36.62 14.89 13.77
N LYS A 57 -36.99 13.67 14.13
CA LYS A 57 -36.16 12.48 14.01
C LYS A 57 -36.46 11.79 12.69
N VAL A 58 -35.44 11.60 11.87
CA VAL A 58 -35.54 11.10 10.51
C VAL A 58 -34.85 9.75 10.41
N PRO A 59 -35.56 8.68 10.03
CA PRO A 59 -34.93 7.41 9.70
C PRO A 59 -34.03 7.54 8.48
N VAL A 60 -32.83 6.98 8.60
CA VAL A 60 -31.87 6.84 7.51
C VAL A 60 -31.57 5.38 7.30
N PHE A 61 -31.61 4.93 6.05
CA PHE A 61 -31.29 3.58 5.66
C PHE A 61 -29.94 3.51 4.96
N PHE A 62 -29.17 2.51 5.33
CA PHE A 62 -27.87 2.21 4.77
C PHE A 62 -27.98 0.84 4.14
N ASN A 63 -27.75 0.80 2.84
CA ASN A 63 -27.81 -0.42 2.04
C ASN A 63 -26.39 -0.78 1.61
N PHE A 64 -26.11 -2.07 1.67
CA PHE A 64 -24.80 -2.62 1.36
C PHE A 64 -24.96 -3.97 0.68
N THR A 65 -24.36 -4.15 -0.49
CA THR A 65 -24.39 -5.43 -1.20
C THR A 65 -22.96 -5.83 -1.58
N PRO A 66 -22.38 -6.85 -0.93
CA PRO A 66 -21.04 -7.31 -1.29
C PRO A 66 -21.10 -8.09 -2.60
N HIS A 67 -20.11 -7.98 -3.49
CA HIS A 67 -20.06 -8.75 -4.73
C HIS A 67 -19.50 -10.17 -4.55
N GLU A 68 -18.94 -10.44 -3.37
CA GLU A 68 -18.37 -11.72 -2.96
C GLU A 68 -18.70 -12.02 -1.49
N THR A 69 -18.40 -13.22 -1.03
CA THR A 69 -18.64 -13.61 0.36
C THR A 69 -17.58 -12.95 1.24
N ILE A 70 -18.01 -12.22 2.27
CA ILE A 70 -17.09 -11.52 3.18
C ILE A 70 -17.29 -11.98 4.62
N THR A 71 -16.18 -12.10 5.35
CA THR A 71 -16.19 -12.54 6.76
C THR A 71 -16.88 -11.51 7.63
N ARG A 72 -16.53 -10.23 7.49
CA ARG A 72 -17.04 -9.18 8.35
C ARG A 72 -17.11 -7.84 7.62
N ALA A 73 -18.17 -7.08 7.89
CA ALA A 73 -18.29 -5.70 7.50
C ALA A 73 -18.66 -4.86 8.71
N ILE A 74 -18.02 -3.69 8.86
CA ILE A 74 -18.33 -2.71 9.89
C ILE A 74 -18.71 -1.41 9.19
N ALA A 75 -19.90 -0.87 9.47
CA ALA A 75 -20.28 0.46 9.03
C ALA A 75 -20.26 1.44 10.21
N HIS A 76 -19.74 2.63 9.95
CA HIS A 76 -19.76 3.78 10.84
C HIS A 76 -20.52 4.94 10.18
N ILE A 77 -21.40 5.57 10.94
CA ILE A 77 -22.15 6.75 10.52
C ILE A 77 -21.66 7.95 11.30
N ASP A 78 -21.40 9.03 10.58
CA ASP A 78 -21.06 10.32 11.15
C ASP A 78 -21.95 11.44 10.57
N THR A 79 -22.13 12.50 11.35
CA THR A 79 -22.98 13.64 11.01
C THR A 79 -22.29 14.95 11.30
N GLU A 80 -22.44 15.93 10.42
CA GLU A 80 -21.95 17.29 10.63
C GLU A 80 -23.04 18.33 10.32
N GLY A 81 -22.88 19.53 10.90
CA GLY A 81 -23.64 20.71 10.52
C GLY A 81 -25.05 20.79 11.14
N ALA A 82 -26.07 20.84 10.30
CA ALA A 82 -27.47 21.08 10.68
C ALA A 82 -28.19 19.84 11.25
N ILE A 83 -27.56 18.68 11.17
CA ILE A 83 -28.09 17.40 11.65
C ILE A 83 -27.16 16.81 12.72
N VAL A 84 -27.72 16.00 13.61
CA VAL A 84 -26.96 15.20 14.57
C VAL A 84 -27.45 13.76 14.53
N LEU A 85 -26.56 12.82 14.83
CA LEU A 85 -26.96 11.43 14.99
C LEU A 85 -27.77 11.25 16.28
N ALA A 86 -28.96 10.66 16.16
CA ALA A 86 -29.88 10.36 17.26
C ALA A 86 -30.11 8.84 17.45
N GLY A 87 -29.55 8.01 16.56
CA GLY A 87 -29.60 6.55 16.58
C GLY A 87 -28.21 5.91 16.67
N GLN A 88 -28.13 4.65 16.25
CA GLN A 88 -26.90 3.86 16.28
C GLN A 88 -25.89 4.36 15.22
N SER A 89 -24.63 4.53 15.63
CA SER A 89 -23.54 4.96 14.73
C SER A 89 -22.77 3.79 14.11
N ASN A 90 -22.78 2.62 14.73
CA ASN A 90 -21.92 1.49 14.35
C ASN A 90 -22.74 0.25 14.05
N PHE A 91 -22.52 -0.38 12.90
CA PHE A 91 -23.15 -1.63 12.49
C PHE A 91 -22.06 -2.65 12.19
N SER A 92 -22.31 -3.91 12.54
CA SER A 92 -21.41 -5.01 12.23
C SER A 92 -22.24 -6.14 11.65
N TRP A 93 -21.75 -6.71 10.57
CA TRP A 93 -22.31 -7.88 9.95
C TRP A 93 -21.22 -8.93 9.78
N GLU A 94 -21.58 -10.19 9.96
CA GLU A 94 -20.67 -11.32 9.87
C GLU A 94 -21.19 -12.35 8.88
N ASN A 95 -20.28 -13.08 8.25
CA ASN A 95 -20.55 -14.18 7.33
C ASN A 95 -21.55 -13.79 6.23
N LEU A 96 -21.25 -12.70 5.54
CA LEU A 96 -22.14 -12.10 4.54
C LEU A 96 -21.95 -12.78 3.18
N PRO A 97 -23.00 -13.42 2.63
CA PRO A 97 -22.92 -14.04 1.32
C PRO A 97 -22.82 -13.00 0.21
N ALA A 98 -22.14 -13.39 -0.87
CA ALA A 98 -22.10 -12.60 -2.10
C ALA A 98 -23.51 -12.22 -2.59
N ASN A 99 -23.64 -11.01 -3.11
CA ASN A 99 -24.83 -10.44 -3.74
C ASN A 99 -26.07 -10.40 -2.83
N THR A 100 -25.88 -10.41 -1.51
CA THR A 100 -26.99 -10.30 -0.54
C THR A 100 -27.03 -8.90 0.04
N GLU A 101 -28.09 -8.15 -0.29
CA GLU A 101 -28.30 -6.81 0.27
C GLU A 101 -28.49 -6.89 1.79
N GLN A 102 -27.66 -6.14 2.49
CA GLN A 102 -27.79 -5.83 3.90
C GLN A 102 -28.38 -4.44 4.02
N ARG A 103 -29.34 -4.31 4.94
CA ARG A 103 -29.95 -3.04 5.27
C ARG A 103 -29.84 -2.79 6.76
N SER A 104 -29.42 -1.58 7.12
CA SER A 104 -29.45 -1.10 8.49
C SER A 104 -30.10 0.26 8.56
N GLU A 105 -30.64 0.55 9.74
CA GLU A 105 -31.37 1.78 10.01
C GLU A 105 -30.68 2.53 11.14
N SER A 106 -30.52 3.83 10.95
CA SER A 106 -30.19 4.78 12.01
C SER A 106 -31.16 5.94 11.99
N VAL A 107 -31.01 6.84 12.94
CA VAL A 107 -31.86 8.02 13.09
C VAL A 107 -30.97 9.24 13.19
N ILE A 108 -31.29 10.26 12.39
CA ILE A 108 -30.72 11.60 12.55
C ILE A 108 -31.78 12.54 13.13
N GLN A 109 -31.36 13.62 13.75
CA GLN A 109 -32.24 14.70 14.18
C GLN A 109 -31.78 16.01 13.56
N ILE A 110 -32.74 16.77 13.04
CA ILE A 110 -32.51 18.11 12.52
C ILE A 110 -32.46 19.08 13.69
N THR A 111 -31.36 19.82 13.85
CA THR A 111 -31.17 20.70 15.02
C THR A 111 -31.31 22.17 14.69
N LYS A 112 -31.05 22.57 13.44
CA LYS A 112 -31.08 23.96 13.00
C LYS A 112 -31.22 24.06 11.47
N PRO A 113 -31.61 25.22 10.92
CA PRO A 113 -31.48 25.47 9.48
C PRO A 113 -30.01 25.41 9.04
N GLY A 114 -29.76 25.04 7.79
CA GLY A 114 -28.45 25.02 7.15
C GLY A 114 -28.13 23.69 6.48
N LEU A 115 -26.84 23.52 6.15
CA LEU A 115 -26.33 22.29 5.56
C LEU A 115 -26.04 21.25 6.66
N GLY A 116 -26.63 20.08 6.55
CA GLY A 116 -26.26 18.86 7.25
C GLY A 116 -25.51 17.92 6.31
N ILE A 117 -24.47 17.27 6.82
CA ILE A 117 -23.69 16.27 6.07
C ILE A 117 -23.83 14.95 6.81
N LEU A 118 -24.20 13.91 6.08
CA LEU A 118 -24.32 12.55 6.61
C LEU A 118 -23.35 11.65 5.85
N THR A 119 -22.40 11.08 6.58
CA THR A 119 -21.37 10.20 6.03
C THR A 119 -21.58 8.79 6.56
N SER A 120 -21.70 7.82 5.67
CA SER A 120 -21.59 6.40 6.01
C SER A 120 -20.26 5.87 5.50
N THR A 121 -19.46 5.26 6.36
CA THR A 121 -18.22 4.59 5.97
C THR A 121 -18.35 3.11 6.29
N ILE A 122 -18.12 2.24 5.32
CA ILE A 122 -18.06 0.81 5.53
C ILE A 122 -16.64 0.29 5.34
N THR A 123 -16.20 -0.55 6.25
CA THR A 123 -14.95 -1.29 6.18
C THR A 123 -15.23 -2.78 6.13
N ILE A 124 -14.61 -3.48 5.18
CA ILE A 124 -14.65 -4.94 5.12
C ILE A 124 -13.40 -5.46 5.82
N GLU A 125 -13.58 -6.39 6.75
CA GLU A 125 -12.51 -7.02 7.50
C GLU A 125 -12.40 -8.51 7.15
N ASN A 126 -11.18 -9.04 7.21
CA ASN A 126 -10.92 -10.48 7.16
C ASN A 126 -11.11 -11.13 8.55
N GLU A 127 -10.82 -12.43 8.65
CA GLU A 127 -10.90 -13.19 9.90
C GLU A 127 -9.96 -12.69 11.02
N THR A 128 -8.90 -11.96 10.67
CA THR A 128 -7.96 -11.38 11.66
C THR A 128 -8.36 -9.98 12.12
N GLY A 129 -9.48 -9.44 11.62
CA GLY A 129 -9.94 -8.07 11.91
C GLY A 129 -9.21 -6.99 11.13
N GLN A 130 -8.47 -7.35 10.08
CA GLN A 130 -7.75 -6.41 9.23
C GLN A 130 -8.67 -5.85 8.15
N THR A 131 -8.68 -4.53 7.99
CA THR A 131 -9.43 -3.85 6.92
C THR A 131 -8.86 -4.17 5.54
N LEU A 132 -9.65 -4.89 4.74
CA LEU A 132 -9.38 -5.17 3.33
C LEU A 132 -9.83 -4.02 2.43
N TYR A 133 -10.95 -3.39 2.75
CA TYR A 133 -11.57 -2.40 1.88
C TYR A 133 -12.34 -1.38 2.70
N GLY A 134 -12.40 -0.14 2.21
CA GLY A 134 -13.18 0.94 2.80
C GLY A 134 -13.90 1.76 1.73
N ARG A 135 -15.19 2.04 1.91
CA ARG A 135 -15.98 2.94 1.05
C ARG A 135 -16.81 3.87 1.88
N SER A 136 -16.96 5.10 1.40
CA SER A 136 -17.84 6.08 2.03
C SER A 136 -18.92 6.54 1.06
N ALA A 137 -20.13 6.71 1.58
CA ALA A 137 -21.24 7.34 0.91
C ALA A 137 -21.63 8.60 1.69
N ILE A 138 -21.80 9.72 0.99
CA ILE A 138 -22.07 11.03 1.59
C ILE A 138 -23.38 11.57 1.03
N ILE A 139 -24.28 12.00 1.92
CA ILE A 139 -25.47 12.79 1.57
C ILE A 139 -25.35 14.18 2.16
N TYR A 140 -25.70 15.17 1.33
CA TYR A 140 -25.90 16.55 1.75
C TYR A 140 -27.40 16.80 1.97
N ILE A 141 -27.77 17.30 3.14
CA ILE A 141 -29.15 17.64 3.51
C ILE A 141 -29.21 19.15 3.75
N TYR A 142 -29.82 19.90 2.84
CA TYR A 142 -29.99 21.34 3.01
C TYR A 142 -31.35 21.65 3.61
N ILE A 143 -31.35 22.33 4.76
CA ILE A 143 -32.53 22.55 5.59
C ILE A 143 -32.82 24.05 5.62
N SER A 144 -33.93 24.46 5.00
CA SER A 144 -34.41 25.84 5.07
C SER A 144 -35.62 25.95 6.00
N GLN A 145 -36.08 27.18 6.26
CA GLN A 145 -37.30 27.42 7.05
C GLN A 145 -38.59 26.93 6.37
N ARG A 146 -38.55 26.59 5.07
CA ARG A 146 -39.75 26.24 4.29
C ARG A 146 -39.67 24.86 3.63
N GLU A 147 -38.47 24.40 3.32
CA GLU A 147 -38.22 23.18 2.55
C GLU A 147 -36.90 22.52 2.95
N VAL A 148 -36.81 21.20 2.77
CA VAL A 148 -35.56 20.44 2.88
C VAL A 148 -35.22 19.85 1.51
N LEU A 149 -34.00 20.13 1.03
CA LEU A 149 -33.47 19.61 -0.22
C LEU A 149 -32.41 18.56 0.09
N VAL A 150 -32.59 17.34 -0.41
CA VAL A 150 -31.58 16.28 -0.33
C VAL A 150 -30.74 16.34 -1.61
N GLY A 151 -29.45 16.61 -1.46
CA GLY A 151 -28.49 16.69 -2.56
C GLY A 151 -28.09 15.31 -3.10
N PRO A 152 -27.35 15.27 -4.22
CA PRO A 152 -26.90 14.01 -4.82
C PRO A 152 -26.03 13.21 -3.84
N ILE A 153 -26.19 11.89 -3.88
CA ILE A 153 -25.32 10.96 -3.15
C ILE A 153 -23.95 10.97 -3.83
N SER A 154 -22.92 11.35 -3.07
CA SER A 154 -21.52 11.22 -3.49
C SER A 154 -20.95 9.91 -2.96
N PHE A 155 -20.23 9.17 -3.80
CA PHE A 155 -19.47 8.00 -3.40
C PHE A 155 -17.99 8.33 -3.44
N GLU A 156 -17.33 8.23 -2.29
CA GLU A 156 -15.88 8.38 -2.19
C GLU A 156 -15.28 7.02 -1.82
N THR A 157 -14.40 6.50 -2.69
CA THR A 157 -13.53 5.39 -2.32
C THR A 157 -12.32 5.99 -1.61
N ARG A 158 -12.22 5.78 -0.30
CA ARG A 158 -11.09 6.29 0.47
C ARG A 158 -9.90 5.33 0.34
N PRO A 159 -8.68 5.84 0.09
CA PRO A 159 -7.50 4.99 0.09
C PRO A 159 -7.31 4.32 1.45
N LEU A 160 -7.04 3.02 1.46
CA LEU A 160 -6.57 2.32 2.64
C LEU A 160 -5.18 2.87 2.99
N LYS A 161 -5.03 3.57 4.11
CA LYS A 161 -3.71 4.04 4.58
C LYS A 161 -2.91 2.87 5.14
N ILE A 162 -1.72 2.64 4.59
CA ILE A 162 -0.77 1.59 4.99
C ILE A 162 0.33 2.18 5.92
N ASN A 163 0.28 3.49 6.18
CA ASN A 163 1.31 4.25 6.92
C ASN A 163 1.62 3.79 8.34
N GLY A 164 0.72 3.07 9.01
CA GLY A 164 0.90 2.65 10.40
C GLY A 164 1.77 1.41 10.58
N THR A 165 2.21 0.77 9.49
CA THR A 165 2.71 -0.62 9.54
C THR A 165 4.00 -0.88 8.78
N PHE A 166 4.63 0.13 8.17
CA PHE A 166 5.92 -0.08 7.49
C PHE A 166 7.09 0.27 8.40
N GLU A 167 8.08 -0.61 8.44
CA GLU A 167 9.34 -0.36 9.14
C GLU A 167 10.28 0.39 8.18
N THR A 168 10.69 1.60 8.56
CA THR A 168 11.80 2.29 7.89
C THR A 168 13.08 1.49 8.13
N TRP A 169 13.64 0.94 7.07
CA TRP A 169 14.77 0.02 7.17
C TRP A 169 16.12 0.71 6.98
N SER A 170 16.21 1.72 6.10
CA SER A 170 17.47 2.42 5.89
C SER A 170 17.31 3.85 5.36
N ARG A 171 18.25 4.71 5.77
CA ARG A 171 18.59 6.00 5.15
C ARG A 171 20.09 6.00 4.87
N GLY A 172 20.39 6.27 3.61
CA GLY A 172 21.71 6.13 3.07
C GLY A 172 22.54 7.36 3.02
N TYR A 173 23.82 7.21 2.69
CA TYR A 173 24.70 8.37 2.58
C TYR A 173 25.72 8.28 1.47
N ASN A 174 25.99 7.07 0.97
CA ASN A 174 26.74 6.83 -0.26
C ASN A 174 25.79 6.17 -1.26
N ALA A 175 25.47 6.85 -2.35
CA ALA A 175 24.82 6.23 -3.50
C ALA A 175 25.87 5.79 -4.53
N ASN A 176 25.46 4.82 -5.35
CA ASN A 176 26.28 4.28 -6.40
C ASN A 176 26.60 5.38 -7.45
N ALA A 177 27.90 5.66 -7.67
CA ALA A 177 28.39 6.65 -8.63
C ALA A 177 27.99 6.36 -10.10
N SER A 178 27.50 5.14 -10.39
CA SER A 178 26.94 4.76 -11.68
C SER A 178 25.60 5.46 -11.96
N TYR A 179 24.87 5.89 -10.93
CA TYR A 179 23.65 6.68 -11.09
C TYR A 179 23.97 8.17 -11.15
N THR A 180 24.46 8.59 -12.31
CA THR A 180 24.50 10.02 -12.72
C THR A 180 23.11 10.56 -13.11
N LEU A 181 22.05 9.77 -12.90
CA LEU A 181 20.69 10.10 -13.26
C LEU A 181 20.10 11.08 -12.24
N LYS A 182 19.77 12.29 -12.71
CA LYS A 182 19.03 13.31 -11.95
C LYS A 182 17.55 12.95 -11.69
N HIS A 183 17.17 11.68 -11.88
CA HIS A 183 15.79 11.24 -11.83
C HIS A 183 15.61 10.22 -10.70
N PRO A 184 14.47 10.27 -9.98
CA PRO A 184 14.16 9.28 -8.97
C PRO A 184 13.94 7.93 -9.64
N TYR A 185 14.20 6.90 -8.86
CA TYR A 185 14.14 5.52 -9.29
C TYR A 185 13.48 4.67 -8.22
N PHE A 186 12.60 3.77 -8.65
CA PHE A 186 11.69 3.06 -7.78
C PHE A 186 11.75 1.55 -8.02
N ARG A 187 11.70 0.80 -6.92
CA ARG A 187 11.67 -0.66 -6.92
C ARG A 187 10.65 -1.18 -5.93
N VAL A 188 9.99 -2.25 -6.33
CA VAL A 188 9.14 -3.06 -5.45
C VAL A 188 9.65 -4.50 -5.55
N ILE A 189 10.01 -5.07 -4.41
CA ILE A 189 10.72 -6.33 -4.31
C ILE A 189 9.82 -7.30 -3.55
N THR A 190 9.33 -8.32 -4.24
CA THR A 190 8.34 -9.26 -3.72
C THR A 190 8.92 -10.64 -3.44
N ASN A 191 10.20 -10.88 -3.66
CA ASN A 191 10.81 -12.14 -3.24
C ASN A 191 12.30 -11.98 -2.96
N TYR A 192 12.86 -12.98 -2.29
CA TYR A 192 14.26 -12.99 -1.89
C TYR A 192 15.22 -12.96 -3.07
N SER A 193 14.91 -13.62 -4.19
CA SER A 193 15.79 -13.59 -5.37
C SER A 193 15.86 -12.20 -5.99
N GLN A 194 14.74 -11.48 -6.07
CA GLN A 194 14.70 -10.07 -6.48
C GLN A 194 15.45 -9.18 -5.50
N TRP A 195 15.39 -9.50 -4.20
CA TRP A 195 16.15 -8.77 -3.19
C TRP A 195 17.65 -8.94 -3.38
N ILE A 196 18.13 -10.17 -3.55
CA ILE A 196 19.53 -10.44 -3.84
C ILE A 196 19.95 -9.79 -5.16
N ALA A 197 19.15 -9.88 -6.22
CA ALA A 197 19.47 -9.23 -7.49
C ALA A 197 19.49 -7.69 -7.38
N PHE A 198 18.56 -7.11 -6.64
CA PHE A 198 18.53 -5.68 -6.33
C PHE A 198 19.81 -5.28 -5.58
N LEU A 199 20.18 -6.05 -4.57
CA LEU A 199 21.44 -5.85 -3.85
C LEU A 199 22.62 -5.97 -4.83
N GLU A 200 22.83 -7.10 -5.49
CA GLU A 200 23.99 -7.35 -6.36
C GLU A 200 24.12 -6.35 -7.53
N GLY A 201 23.02 -5.92 -8.14
CA GLY A 201 23.05 -5.08 -9.35
C GLY A 201 22.89 -3.58 -9.10
N GLU A 202 22.14 -3.20 -8.07
CA GLU A 202 21.71 -1.81 -7.85
C GLU A 202 22.15 -1.30 -6.48
N GLY A 203 22.27 -2.22 -5.51
CA GLY A 203 22.81 -1.97 -4.17
C GLY A 203 24.32 -2.12 -4.05
N TYR A 204 25.01 -2.89 -4.91
CA TYR A 204 26.40 -3.33 -4.70
C TYR A 204 27.38 -2.99 -5.84
N PHE A 205 28.47 -2.28 -5.50
CA PHE A 205 29.82 -2.38 -6.09
C PHE A 205 30.79 -1.62 -5.13
N ALA A 206 31.90 -2.14 -4.58
CA ALA A 206 32.87 -3.16 -4.98
C ALA A 206 33.48 -3.92 -3.77
N GLU A 207 34.20 -5.02 -4.03
CA GLU A 207 34.97 -5.89 -3.10
C GLU A 207 35.77 -5.16 -1.97
N PRO A 208 36.14 -5.80 -0.84
CA PRO A 208 35.52 -6.89 -0.09
C PRO A 208 34.82 -6.35 1.18
N SER A 209 34.20 -5.17 1.09
CA SER A 209 33.47 -4.52 2.18
C SER A 209 31.98 -4.45 1.85
N MET A 210 31.25 -5.35 2.52
CA MET A 210 29.83 -5.59 2.44
C MET A 210 28.99 -4.30 2.55
N LEU A 211 27.94 -4.16 1.74
CA LEU A 211 26.93 -3.11 1.94
C LEU A 211 26.00 -3.32 3.13
N GLU A 212 26.14 -4.45 3.85
CA GLU A 212 25.69 -4.49 5.24
C GLU A 212 26.37 -3.41 6.11
N GLY A 213 27.51 -2.84 5.69
CA GLY A 213 28.24 -1.81 6.44
C GLY A 213 28.26 -0.40 5.85
N PHE A 214 27.81 -0.16 4.61
CA PHE A 214 27.97 1.14 3.94
C PHE A 214 26.71 1.74 3.32
N LEU A 215 25.58 1.01 3.30
CA LEU A 215 24.28 1.67 3.17
C LEU A 215 23.82 2.36 4.49
N PHE A 216 24.70 2.41 5.49
CA PHE A 216 24.41 2.78 6.88
C PHE A 216 25.63 3.44 7.54
N PRO A 217 25.73 4.77 7.67
CA PRO A 217 26.69 5.42 8.53
C PRO A 217 25.99 5.75 9.85
N GLY A 218 25.87 4.72 10.66
CA GLY A 218 25.97 4.89 12.09
C GLY A 218 26.92 3.81 12.55
N GLY A 219 28.10 4.18 13.05
CA GLY A 219 28.95 3.20 13.72
C GLY A 219 28.11 2.47 14.79
N GLY A 220 27.88 1.17 14.62
CA GLY A 220 27.18 0.32 15.59
C GLY A 220 25.76 -0.13 15.23
N VAL A 221 25.16 0.30 14.11
CA VAL A 221 23.84 -0.21 13.67
C VAL A 221 24.05 -1.27 12.59
N LYS A 222 23.93 -2.55 12.97
CA LYS A 222 23.85 -3.64 11.99
C LYS A 222 22.47 -3.59 11.32
N PRO A 223 22.36 -3.62 9.98
CA PRO A 223 21.07 -3.78 9.34
C PRO A 223 20.40 -5.07 9.80
N ARG A 224 19.07 -5.04 9.86
CA ARG A 224 18.29 -6.25 10.01
C ARG A 224 18.52 -7.09 8.76
N THR A 225 19.17 -8.25 8.90
CA THR A 225 19.27 -9.25 7.84
C THR A 225 17.86 -9.71 7.48
N ILE A 226 17.43 -9.49 6.23
CA ILE A 226 16.16 -10.00 5.72
C ILE A 226 16.41 -11.41 5.22
N ASN A 227 15.74 -12.38 5.83
CA ASN A 227 15.82 -13.79 5.46
C ASN A 227 14.79 -14.11 4.37
N PRO A 228 14.97 -15.20 3.60
CA PRO A 228 13.98 -15.64 2.63
C PRO A 228 12.57 -15.78 3.21
N ALA A 229 12.46 -16.23 4.47
CA ALA A 229 11.21 -16.39 5.18
C ALA A 229 10.45 -15.07 5.38
N ASP A 230 11.15 -13.93 5.52
CA ASP A 230 10.51 -12.63 5.75
C ASP A 230 9.68 -12.19 4.54
N PHE A 231 10.01 -12.66 3.33
CA PHE A 231 9.26 -12.36 2.11
C PHE A 231 7.94 -13.11 2.00
N SER A 232 7.69 -14.13 2.83
CA SER A 232 6.38 -14.77 2.89
C SER A 232 5.32 -13.82 3.49
N GLU A 233 5.73 -12.97 4.43
CA GLU A 233 4.85 -12.04 5.13
C GLU A 233 5.03 -10.59 4.69
N ASN A 234 6.12 -10.28 3.97
CA ASN A 234 6.48 -8.91 3.61
C ASN A 234 6.92 -8.77 2.15
N TYR A 235 6.90 -7.53 1.69
CA TYR A 235 7.57 -7.06 0.48
C TYR A 235 8.29 -5.74 0.80
N ILE A 236 9.16 -5.31 -0.10
CA ILE A 236 9.97 -4.11 0.11
C ILE A 236 9.63 -3.08 -0.96
N ILE A 237 9.54 -1.82 -0.54
CA ILE A 237 9.50 -0.68 -1.45
C ILE A 237 10.77 0.12 -1.25
N ALA A 238 11.48 0.40 -2.34
CA ALA A 238 12.66 1.22 -2.33
C ALA A 238 12.47 2.44 -3.25
N ALA A 239 12.65 3.63 -2.70
CA ALA A 239 12.73 4.88 -3.43
C ALA A 239 14.17 5.38 -3.37
N MET A 240 14.76 5.64 -4.53
CA MET A 240 16.18 5.98 -4.68
C MET A 240 16.34 7.18 -5.61
N MET A 241 17.49 7.84 -5.50
CA MET A 241 17.85 8.98 -6.34
C MET A 241 19.35 8.96 -6.62
N GLY A 242 19.73 9.37 -7.84
CA GLY A 242 21.14 9.54 -8.18
C GLY A 242 21.77 10.70 -7.40
N LEU A 243 23.07 10.61 -7.14
CA LEU A 243 23.80 11.70 -6.47
C LEU A 243 24.03 12.87 -7.42
N ARG A 244 24.02 14.08 -6.85
CA ARG A 244 24.46 15.30 -7.52
C ARG A 244 25.84 15.72 -7.04
N GLY A 245 26.77 14.77 -6.96
CA GLY A 245 28.13 14.96 -6.42
C GLY A 245 28.35 14.24 -5.08
N PHE A 246 29.50 14.45 -4.43
CA PHE A 246 29.89 13.73 -3.20
C PHE A 246 29.31 14.30 -1.90
N THR A 247 28.81 15.55 -1.92
CA THR A 247 28.51 16.30 -0.68
C THR A 247 27.18 17.04 -0.70
N GLU A 248 26.53 17.13 -1.86
CA GLU A 248 25.25 17.81 -2.06
C GLU A 248 24.37 16.89 -2.89
N GLY A 249 23.46 16.19 -2.22
CA GLY A 249 22.57 15.23 -2.84
C GLY A 249 21.15 15.53 -2.39
N PRO A 250 20.17 15.47 -3.30
CA PRO A 250 18.78 15.51 -2.89
C PRO A 250 18.49 14.30 -1.98
N GLU A 251 17.60 14.46 -1.00
CA GLU A 251 17.09 13.39 -0.15
C GLU A 251 15.76 12.88 -0.71
N ILE A 252 15.49 11.60 -0.52
CA ILE A 252 14.22 10.98 -0.91
C ILE A 252 13.63 10.23 0.28
N GLU A 253 12.35 10.43 0.52
CA GLU A 253 11.65 9.82 1.64
C GLU A 253 10.24 9.39 1.24
N ILE A 254 9.95 8.10 1.29
CA ILE A 254 8.58 7.57 1.33
C ILE A 254 7.87 8.09 2.59
N LYS A 255 6.86 8.94 2.41
CA LYS A 255 6.04 9.55 3.48
C LYS A 255 4.78 8.77 3.76
N ASN A 256 4.17 8.23 2.70
CA ASN A 256 2.85 7.62 2.79
C ASN A 256 2.73 6.50 1.77
N ILE A 257 2.07 5.42 2.14
CA ILE A 257 1.64 4.36 1.24
C ILE A 257 0.14 4.20 1.45
N SER A 258 -0.61 4.26 0.36
CA SER A 258 -2.05 4.04 0.40
C SER A 258 -2.50 3.18 -0.78
N ARG A 259 -3.59 2.44 -0.61
CA ARG A 259 -4.11 1.54 -1.63
C ARG A 259 -5.53 1.91 -2.04
N ILE A 260 -5.78 1.89 -3.34
CA ILE A 260 -7.12 1.93 -3.94
C ILE A 260 -7.18 0.78 -4.96
N ASN A 261 -8.00 -0.24 -4.69
CA ASN A 261 -8.09 -1.44 -5.52
C ASN A 261 -6.69 -2.09 -5.73
N ASN A 262 -6.30 -2.28 -6.99
CA ASN A 262 -4.99 -2.83 -7.38
C ASN A 262 -3.90 -1.77 -7.54
N THR A 263 -4.19 -0.51 -7.22
CA THR A 263 -3.25 0.60 -7.30
C THR A 263 -2.75 0.97 -5.91
N ILE A 264 -1.43 0.95 -5.72
CA ILE A 264 -0.78 1.42 -4.50
C ILE A 264 -0.11 2.77 -4.79
N ASN A 265 -0.61 3.82 -4.15
CA ASN A 265 -0.01 5.14 -4.20
C ASN A 265 1.09 5.26 -3.13
N VAL A 266 2.31 5.53 -3.56
CA VAL A 266 3.48 5.76 -2.71
C VAL A 266 3.84 7.23 -2.79
N ILE A 267 3.54 8.00 -1.73
CA ILE A 267 3.89 9.42 -1.65
C ILE A 267 5.35 9.53 -1.22
N VAL A 268 6.12 10.24 -2.02
CA VAL A 268 7.55 10.46 -1.84
C VAL A 268 7.81 11.95 -1.69
N HIS A 269 8.59 12.32 -0.69
CA HIS A 269 9.11 13.66 -0.50
C HIS A 269 10.55 13.70 -0.99
N MET A 270 10.84 14.58 -1.94
CA MET A 270 12.19 14.85 -2.43
C MET A 270 12.57 16.27 -2.06
N TYR A 271 13.73 16.46 -1.43
CA TYR A 271 14.16 17.78 -0.98
C TYR A 271 15.69 17.89 -0.94
N ASP A 272 16.21 19.10 -1.14
CA ASP A 272 17.63 19.37 -0.95
C ASP A 272 17.87 19.72 0.55
N PRO A 273 18.81 19.06 1.23
CA PRO A 273 19.13 19.39 2.62
C PRO A 273 19.75 20.79 2.72
N GLN A 274 19.44 21.53 3.78
CA GLN A 274 20.00 22.88 3.98
C GLN A 274 21.51 22.83 4.20
N ALA A 275 22.23 23.81 3.65
CA ALA A 275 23.68 23.94 3.82
C ALA A 275 24.07 23.95 5.31
N GLY A 276 24.96 23.03 5.72
CA GLY A 276 25.42 22.91 7.11
C GLY A 276 24.64 21.91 7.98
N ALA A 277 23.51 21.37 7.51
CA ALA A 277 23.02 20.08 8.02
C ALA A 277 24.09 19.03 7.72
N ALA A 278 24.38 18.11 8.66
CA ALA A 278 25.45 17.11 8.52
C ALA A 278 25.47 16.54 7.09
N ALA A 279 26.54 16.83 6.35
CA ALA A 279 26.63 16.81 4.88
C ALA A 279 26.68 15.39 4.30
N LEU A 280 25.68 14.61 4.63
CA LEU A 280 25.49 13.27 4.13
C LEU A 280 24.02 13.24 3.68
N SER A 281 23.79 13.35 2.37
CA SER A 281 22.46 13.23 1.76
C SER A 281 21.86 11.86 2.00
N SER A 282 20.54 11.73 2.13
CA SER A 282 19.79 10.45 2.13
C SER A 282 19.21 10.09 0.76
N PRO A 283 20.01 9.58 -0.20
CA PRO A 283 19.57 9.32 -1.58
C PRO A 283 18.69 8.07 -1.72
N TYR A 284 18.38 7.35 -0.62
CA TYR A 284 17.42 6.26 -0.65
C TYR A 284 16.64 6.13 0.65
N HIS A 285 15.40 5.69 0.51
CA HIS A 285 14.52 5.27 1.59
C HIS A 285 13.91 3.90 1.23
N ILE A 286 14.21 2.90 2.06
CA ILE A 286 13.71 1.54 1.91
C ILE A 286 12.75 1.26 3.07
N VAL A 287 11.57 0.75 2.75
CA VAL A 287 10.53 0.40 3.72
C VAL A 287 10.09 -1.05 3.51
N ILE A 288 9.91 -1.77 4.61
CA ILE A 288 9.35 -3.12 4.62
C ILE A 288 7.85 -2.99 4.87
N VAL A 289 7.04 -3.59 4.01
CA VAL A 289 5.59 -3.53 4.07
C VAL A 289 5.02 -4.94 4.14
N LYS A 290 4.03 -5.17 4.99
CA LYS A 290 3.39 -6.48 5.07
C LYS A 290 2.67 -6.82 3.77
N ARG A 291 2.85 -8.05 3.29
CA ARG A 291 2.27 -8.60 2.06
C ARG A 291 0.74 -8.63 2.09
N GLU A 292 0.13 -8.72 3.26
CA GLU A 292 -1.33 -8.62 3.42
C GLU A 292 -1.92 -7.29 2.87
N PHE A 293 -1.10 -6.25 2.71
CA PHE A 293 -1.51 -4.99 2.08
C PHE A 293 -1.34 -4.97 0.56
N LEU A 294 -0.60 -5.92 -0.01
CA LEU A 294 -0.50 -6.10 -1.45
C LEU A 294 -1.87 -6.58 -1.98
N PRO A 295 -2.42 -5.96 -3.04
CA PRO A 295 -3.56 -6.51 -3.74
C PRO A 295 -3.24 -7.92 -4.24
N LYS A 296 -4.23 -8.81 -4.19
CA LYS A 296 -4.12 -10.15 -4.78
C LYS A 296 -4.01 -10.03 -6.30
N GLY A 297 -2.96 -10.60 -6.88
CA GLY A 297 -2.68 -10.57 -8.33
C GLY A 297 -1.91 -9.32 -8.77
N ASN A 298 -2.13 -8.88 -10.01
CA ASN A 298 -1.37 -7.77 -10.59
C ASN A 298 -1.64 -6.46 -9.84
N SER A 299 -0.56 -5.80 -9.43
CA SER A 299 -0.57 -4.58 -8.64
C SER A 299 0.27 -3.50 -9.30
N THR A 300 -0.25 -2.28 -9.38
CA THR A 300 0.46 -1.12 -9.92
C THR A 300 0.84 -0.18 -8.79
N PHE A 301 2.14 0.03 -8.59
CA PHE A 301 2.64 1.03 -7.65
C PHE A 301 2.86 2.34 -8.39
N VAL A 302 2.18 3.40 -7.95
CA VAL A 302 2.31 4.75 -8.49
C VAL A 302 3.04 5.60 -7.47
N PHE A 303 4.23 6.06 -7.84
CA PHE A 303 5.04 6.95 -7.01
C PHE A 303 4.67 8.38 -7.33
N ILE A 304 4.30 9.15 -6.31
CA ILE A 304 3.74 10.49 -6.43
C ILE A 304 4.53 11.42 -5.51
N ASP A 305 4.84 12.63 -5.93
CA ASP A 305 5.44 13.62 -5.03
C ASP A 305 4.40 14.21 -4.05
N THR A 306 4.87 15.05 -3.12
CA THR A 306 4.02 15.73 -2.14
C THR A 306 3.06 16.75 -2.75
N GLU A 307 3.23 17.13 -4.02
CA GLU A 307 2.35 18.04 -4.78
C GLU A 307 1.31 17.28 -5.63
N GLY A 308 1.36 15.94 -5.63
CA GLY A 308 0.43 15.10 -6.36
C GLY A 308 0.89 14.72 -7.78
N LYS A 309 2.11 15.08 -8.18
CA LYS A 309 2.65 14.75 -9.50
C LYS A 309 3.19 13.32 -9.52
N GLU A 310 2.83 12.57 -10.56
CA GLU A 310 3.37 11.23 -10.81
C GLU A 310 4.87 11.29 -11.15
N LEU A 311 5.66 10.51 -10.42
CA LEU A 311 7.11 10.37 -10.59
C LEU A 311 7.47 9.09 -11.34
N GLY A 312 6.67 8.03 -11.22
CA GLY A 312 6.91 6.76 -11.89
C GLY A 312 5.92 5.67 -11.49
N LYS A 313 5.97 4.55 -12.22
CA LYS A 313 5.14 3.37 -11.99
C LYS A 313 5.97 2.10 -11.94
N VAL A 314 5.60 1.17 -11.07
CA VAL A 314 6.17 -0.17 -10.98
C VAL A 314 5.04 -1.18 -11.00
N GLU A 315 5.02 -2.04 -12.01
CA GLU A 315 4.07 -3.15 -12.11
C GLU A 315 4.65 -4.37 -11.40
N VAL A 316 3.85 -4.95 -10.51
CA VAL A 316 4.17 -6.17 -9.78
C VAL A 316 3.17 -7.23 -10.18
N ARG A 317 3.69 -8.37 -10.61
CA ARG A 317 2.90 -9.58 -10.84
C ARG A 317 3.20 -10.51 -9.67
N GLU A 318 2.15 -10.84 -8.93
CA GLU A 318 2.20 -11.91 -7.95
C GLU A 318 2.02 -13.25 -8.66
#